data_AF-A0A2N3XTY4-F1
#
_entry.id   AF-A0A2N3XTY4-F1
#
_cell.length_a   1.000
_cell.length_b   1.000
_cell.length_c   1.000
_cell.angle_alpha   90.00
_cell.angle_beta   90.00
_cell.angle_gamma   90.00
#
_symmetry.space_group_name_H-M   'P 1'
#
loop_
_entity.id
_entity.type
_entity.pdbx_description
1 polymer ?
#
loop_
_entity_poly.entity_id
_entity_poly.type
_entity_poly.pdbx_seq_one_letter_code
_entity_poly.pdbx_strand_id
1 'polypeptide(L)'
;MTDAQQETARVRYHEVICPNCQSDIMREGWVTRFLPLLQRDFSRCDRCVDYIKALTRELGTPNLALREPLPFLTDTDRREYTAVHEAAHAVVGEHLGMRMQRITADIEHTVIAGQESRSNGAVRWDIGTLRAATLGDYAAMCVAGVQANNRWFADRGQDTHPNRLDVAYGGAGDAIELEQSVDGRFPIAAVRKEARSLADGVITEHWGQITAVARAVLVNGPMSRDQVRDVMHTAGHPGRTPKRAPRNESATDSTHHTPNPSQHTTNTGGTSMAGIEEIIAAISNTTSKSEQIQGALAQVQQWAGEIAGQLHMALGESGQHEVQQVIGLFQELTGQRITELHQLVSGAVAEIEQYGQRL
;
A
#
# COMPACT_ATOMS: atom_id res chain seq x y z
N MET A 1 10.13 40.41 -31.16
CA MET A 1 10.93 39.24 -30.74
C MET A 1 9.98 38.08 -30.71
N THR A 2 10.13 37.13 -31.62
CA THR A 2 9.31 35.92 -31.67
C THR A 2 9.68 35.04 -30.49
N ASP A 3 8.69 34.64 -29.69
CA ASP A 3 8.84 33.62 -28.65
C ASP A 3 9.29 32.31 -29.31
N ALA A 4 10.61 32.13 -29.43
CA ALA A 4 11.18 30.85 -29.75
C ALA A 4 10.76 29.91 -28.62
N GLN A 5 9.87 28.96 -28.91
CA GLN A 5 9.48 27.90 -27.99
C GLN A 5 10.78 27.26 -27.48
N GLN A 6 11.17 27.58 -26.25
CA GLN A 6 12.37 27.03 -25.67
C GLN A 6 12.18 25.52 -25.58
N GLU A 7 13.07 24.78 -26.24
CA GLU A 7 13.01 23.33 -26.29
C GLU A 7 13.05 22.77 -24.87
N THR A 8 12.09 21.91 -24.54
CA THR A 8 12.01 21.25 -23.23
C THR A 8 12.76 19.93 -23.29
N ALA A 9 13.85 19.82 -22.54
CA ALA A 9 14.62 18.59 -22.51
C ALA A 9 13.96 17.55 -21.59
N ARG A 10 13.84 16.32 -22.09
CA ARG A 10 13.18 15.20 -21.39
C ARG A 10 14.21 14.34 -20.66
N VAL A 11 14.15 14.32 -19.33
CA VAL A 11 15.14 13.67 -18.44
C VAL A 11 14.49 12.62 -17.52
N ARG A 12 15.24 11.68 -16.97
CA ARG A 12 14.81 10.65 -16.01
C ARG A 12 15.26 11.01 -14.59
N TYR A 13 14.71 10.33 -13.58
CA TYR A 13 15.06 10.57 -12.18
C TYR A 13 16.55 10.42 -11.87
N HIS A 14 17.22 9.43 -12.48
CA HIS A 14 18.66 9.21 -12.25
C HIS A 14 19.55 10.35 -12.76
N GLU A 15 19.04 11.23 -13.62
CA GLU A 15 19.77 12.37 -14.17
C GLU A 15 19.63 13.62 -13.28
N VAL A 16 18.55 13.71 -12.51
CA VAL A 16 18.22 14.92 -11.72
C VAL A 16 18.36 14.73 -10.21
N ILE A 17 18.47 13.49 -9.72
CA ILE A 17 18.68 13.19 -8.30
C ILE A 17 20.16 12.98 -8.05
N CYS A 18 20.73 13.57 -7.00
CA CYS A 18 22.14 13.35 -6.69
C CYS A 18 22.42 11.90 -6.22
N PRO A 19 23.64 11.36 -6.42
CA PRO A 19 23.97 9.96 -6.08
C PRO A 19 23.65 9.55 -4.63
N ASN A 20 23.78 10.48 -3.68
CA ASN A 20 23.43 10.21 -2.28
C ASN A 20 21.93 9.95 -2.11
N CYS A 21 21.09 10.83 -2.64
CA CYS A 21 19.64 10.63 -2.60
C CYS A 21 19.23 9.38 -3.38
N GLN A 22 19.88 9.07 -4.51
CA GLN A 22 19.63 7.82 -5.23
C GLN A 22 19.96 6.59 -4.37
N SER A 23 21.13 6.57 -3.72
CA SER A 23 21.53 5.48 -2.82
C SER A 23 20.55 5.31 -1.66
N ASP A 24 20.12 6.42 -1.07
CA ASP A 24 19.17 6.41 0.04
C ASP A 24 17.78 5.90 -0.40
N ILE A 25 17.28 6.37 -1.55
CA ILE A 25 16.03 5.87 -2.16
C ILE A 25 16.13 4.37 -2.45
N MET A 26 17.26 3.90 -2.98
CA MET A 26 17.44 2.47 -3.23
C MET A 26 17.48 1.64 -1.93
N ARG A 27 17.97 2.21 -0.83
CA ARG A 27 18.01 1.56 0.48
C ARG A 27 16.65 1.57 1.18
N GLU A 28 15.96 2.70 1.18
CA GLU A 28 14.79 2.98 2.02
C GLU A 28 13.47 3.03 1.23
N GLY A 29 13.53 3.03 -0.10
CA GLY A 29 12.40 3.38 -0.94
C GLY A 29 12.09 4.88 -0.92
N TRP A 30 11.06 5.26 -1.66
CA TRP A 30 10.56 6.64 -1.72
C TRP A 30 9.67 6.97 -0.53
N VAL A 31 10.26 7.02 0.67
CA VAL A 31 9.57 7.39 1.92
C VAL A 31 9.27 8.89 2.00
N THR A 32 8.52 9.33 3.02
CA THR A 32 7.98 10.70 3.19
C THR A 32 9.03 11.79 2.99
N ARG A 33 10.27 11.58 3.44
CA ARG A 33 11.37 12.56 3.26
C ARG A 33 11.70 12.87 1.80
N PHE A 34 11.30 12.00 0.86
CA PHE A 34 11.47 12.16 -0.58
C PHE A 34 10.20 12.65 -1.30
N LEU A 35 9.09 12.91 -0.60
CA LEU A 35 7.89 13.51 -1.19
C LEU A 35 8.17 14.78 -2.01
N PRO A 36 9.02 15.73 -1.55
CA PRO A 36 9.36 16.89 -2.36
C PRO A 36 9.93 16.49 -3.73
N LEU A 37 10.81 15.49 -3.79
CA LEU A 37 11.37 15.01 -5.05
C LEU A 37 10.31 14.36 -5.96
N LEU A 38 9.33 13.64 -5.39
CA LEU A 38 8.18 13.11 -6.14
C LEU A 38 7.32 14.24 -6.72
N GLN A 39 7.16 15.32 -5.95
CA GLN A 39 6.47 16.55 -6.34
C GLN A 39 7.32 17.48 -7.22
N ARG A 40 8.51 17.02 -7.64
CA ARG A 40 9.47 17.78 -8.48
C ARG A 40 10.05 19.03 -7.79
N ASP A 41 9.97 19.08 -6.47
CA ASP A 41 10.68 20.04 -5.62
C ASP A 41 12.06 19.46 -5.23
N PHE A 42 13.08 19.85 -5.99
CA PHE A 42 14.46 19.47 -5.75
C PHE A 42 15.19 20.43 -4.78
N SER A 43 14.53 21.49 -4.32
CA SER A 43 15.16 22.54 -3.49
C SER A 43 15.58 22.05 -2.09
N ARG A 44 15.04 20.92 -1.65
CA ARG A 44 15.33 20.31 -0.33
C ARG A 44 16.71 19.66 -0.23
N CYS A 45 17.44 19.54 -1.33
CA CYS A 45 18.80 19.00 -1.34
C CYS A 45 19.71 19.83 -2.25
N ASP A 46 20.67 20.57 -1.66
CA ASP A 46 21.63 21.41 -2.40
C ASP A 46 22.35 20.63 -3.51
N ARG A 47 22.69 19.37 -3.27
CA ARG A 47 23.36 18.52 -4.27
C ARG A 47 22.44 18.17 -5.45
N CYS A 48 21.15 17.95 -5.22
CA CYS A 48 20.19 17.75 -6.32
C CYS A 48 20.03 19.04 -7.12
N VAL A 49 19.98 20.20 -6.45
CA VAL A 49 19.94 21.52 -7.10
C VAL A 49 21.18 21.73 -7.99
N ASP A 50 22.36 21.38 -7.49
CA ASP A 50 23.60 21.51 -8.26
C ASP A 50 23.66 20.56 -9.46
N TYR A 51 23.14 19.34 -9.32
CA TYR A 51 22.98 18.39 -10.44
C TYR A 51 22.07 18.96 -11.53
N ILE A 52 20.91 19.52 -11.15
CA ILE A 52 19.99 20.14 -12.10
C ILE A 52 20.64 21.34 -12.78
N LYS A 53 21.36 22.21 -12.06
CA LYS A 53 22.11 23.33 -12.65
C LYS A 53 23.20 22.87 -13.61
N ALA A 54 23.88 21.76 -13.31
CA ALA A 54 24.86 21.18 -14.23
C ALA A 54 24.17 20.66 -15.50
N LEU A 55 23.07 19.93 -15.35
CA LEU A 55 22.31 19.35 -16.45
C LEU A 55 21.67 20.42 -17.36
N THR A 56 21.14 21.51 -16.80
CA THR A 56 20.60 22.62 -17.61
C THR A 56 21.68 23.34 -18.41
N ARG A 57 22.89 23.47 -17.86
CA ARG A 57 24.05 23.99 -18.61
C ARG A 57 24.48 23.04 -19.72
N GLU A 58 24.51 21.74 -19.46
CA GLU A 58 24.86 20.72 -20.44
C GLU A 58 23.87 20.66 -21.61
N LEU A 59 22.57 20.69 -21.31
CA LEU A 59 21.50 20.60 -22.31
C LEU A 59 21.17 21.95 -22.97
N GLY A 60 21.77 23.05 -22.51
CA GLY A 60 21.53 24.40 -23.06
C GLY A 60 20.11 24.93 -22.84
N THR A 61 19.34 24.33 -21.93
CA THR A 61 17.96 24.73 -21.63
C THR A 61 17.66 24.63 -20.13
N PRO A 62 17.00 25.64 -19.54
CA PRO A 62 16.50 25.54 -18.16
C PRO A 62 15.22 24.70 -18.06
N ASN A 63 14.57 24.40 -19.19
CA ASN A 63 13.28 23.72 -19.23
C ASN A 63 13.49 22.20 -19.25
N LEU A 64 13.53 21.61 -18.06
CA LEU A 64 13.59 20.16 -17.89
C LEU A 64 12.19 19.61 -17.63
N ALA A 65 11.83 18.52 -18.31
CA ALA A 65 10.63 17.75 -18.01
C ALA A 65 11.00 16.31 -17.70
N LEU A 66 10.53 15.81 -16.55
CA LEU A 66 10.66 14.38 -16.23
C LEU A 66 9.90 13.54 -17.26
N ARG A 67 10.56 12.51 -17.77
CA ARG A 67 9.93 11.43 -18.51
C ARG A 67 9.08 10.60 -17.57
N GLU A 68 8.08 9.93 -18.14
CA GLU A 68 7.41 8.84 -17.44
C GLU A 68 8.44 7.77 -17.04
N PRO A 69 8.34 7.18 -15.85
CA PRO A 69 9.17 6.04 -15.47
C PRO A 69 9.12 4.92 -16.50
N LEU A 70 10.28 4.31 -16.76
CA LEU A 70 10.42 3.19 -17.69
C LEU A 70 9.86 3.53 -19.10
N PRO A 71 10.34 4.61 -19.75
CA PRO A 71 9.74 5.13 -20.98
C PRO A 71 9.94 4.21 -22.20
N PHE A 72 10.74 3.15 -22.07
CA PHE A 72 11.02 2.17 -23.12
C PHE A 72 10.07 0.97 -23.09
N LEU A 73 9.26 0.80 -22.04
CA LEU A 73 8.29 -0.28 -21.98
C LEU A 73 7.13 0.01 -22.94
N THR A 74 6.80 -0.99 -23.77
CA THR A 74 5.57 -0.98 -24.56
C THR A 74 4.35 -1.02 -23.62
N ASP A 75 3.16 -0.68 -24.13
CA ASP A 75 1.93 -0.78 -23.32
C ASP A 75 1.68 -2.22 -22.84
N THR A 76 2.02 -3.21 -23.66
CA THR A 76 1.94 -4.63 -23.27
C THR A 76 2.89 -4.95 -22.12
N ASP A 77 4.16 -4.55 -22.22
CA ASP A 77 5.13 -4.79 -21.16
C ASP A 77 4.79 -4.03 -19.89
N ARG A 78 4.22 -2.82 -20.00
CA ARG A 78 3.78 -2.01 -18.87
C ARG A 78 2.63 -2.69 -18.11
N ARG A 79 1.67 -3.28 -18.84
CA ARG A 79 0.60 -4.08 -18.22
C ARG A 79 1.15 -5.35 -17.57
N GLU A 80 2.10 -6.03 -18.20
CA GLU A 80 2.75 -7.21 -17.59
C GLU A 80 3.53 -6.84 -16.32
N TYR A 81 4.31 -5.76 -16.37
CA TYR A 81 5.04 -5.19 -15.24
C TYR A 81 4.10 -4.90 -14.06
N THR A 82 3.00 -4.20 -14.31
CA THR A 82 1.95 -3.97 -13.31
C THR A 82 1.38 -5.28 -12.77
N ALA A 83 1.02 -6.23 -13.63
CA ALA A 83 0.42 -7.49 -13.18
C ALA A 83 1.38 -8.32 -12.31
N VAL A 84 2.69 -8.30 -12.61
CA VAL A 84 3.72 -8.95 -11.79
C VAL A 84 3.87 -8.28 -10.43
N HIS A 85 3.83 -6.94 -10.39
CA HIS A 85 3.85 -6.16 -9.15
C HIS A 85 2.70 -6.55 -8.22
N GLU A 86 1.47 -6.49 -8.72
CA GLU A 86 0.27 -6.81 -7.94
C GLU A 86 0.22 -8.29 -7.56
N ALA A 87 0.60 -9.19 -8.46
CA ALA A 87 0.64 -10.63 -8.17
C ALA A 87 1.65 -10.95 -7.07
N ALA A 88 2.75 -10.22 -6.98
CA ALA A 88 3.73 -10.41 -5.92
C ALA A 88 3.17 -10.02 -4.55
N HIS A 89 2.47 -8.89 -4.43
CA HIS A 89 1.76 -8.54 -3.19
C HIS A 89 0.80 -9.66 -2.79
N ALA A 90 -0.07 -10.09 -3.72
CA ALA A 90 -1.07 -11.11 -3.46
C ALA A 90 -0.47 -12.45 -3.01
N VAL A 91 0.51 -12.96 -3.76
CA VAL A 91 1.13 -14.27 -3.48
C VAL A 91 1.95 -14.23 -2.19
N VAL A 92 2.76 -13.19 -2.00
CA VAL A 92 3.57 -13.05 -0.79
C VAL A 92 2.68 -12.93 0.45
N GLY A 93 1.67 -12.06 0.41
CA GLY A 93 0.76 -11.91 1.54
C GLY A 93 -0.02 -13.20 1.85
N GLU A 94 -0.52 -13.93 0.85
CA GLU A 94 -1.22 -15.21 1.10
C GLU A 94 -0.32 -16.28 1.74
N HIS A 95 0.96 -16.37 1.34
CA HIS A 95 1.93 -17.28 1.96
C HIS A 95 2.31 -16.87 3.39
N LEU A 96 2.27 -15.58 3.69
CA LEU A 96 2.46 -15.03 5.04
C LEU A 96 1.17 -15.02 5.88
N GLY A 97 0.11 -15.71 5.42
CA GLY A 97 -1.14 -15.84 6.17
C GLY A 97 -2.04 -14.60 6.13
N MET A 98 -1.70 -13.58 5.34
CA MET A 98 -2.56 -12.43 5.09
C MET A 98 -3.73 -12.82 4.19
N ARG A 99 -4.86 -12.13 4.34
CA ARG A 99 -6.08 -12.41 3.60
C ARG A 99 -6.34 -11.35 2.55
N MET A 100 -6.04 -11.64 1.28
CA MET A 100 -6.46 -10.76 0.19
C MET A 100 -7.96 -10.89 -0.04
N GLN A 101 -8.58 -9.84 -0.56
CA GLN A 101 -9.96 -9.84 -1.03
C GLN A 101 -10.01 -9.92 -2.55
N ARG A 102 -9.20 -9.10 -3.21
CA ARG A 102 -9.21 -8.90 -4.67
C ARG A 102 -7.86 -8.41 -5.17
N ILE A 103 -7.50 -8.80 -6.39
CA ILE A 103 -6.39 -8.24 -7.18
C ILE A 103 -6.92 -7.72 -8.52
N THR A 104 -6.32 -6.66 -9.04
CA THR A 104 -6.50 -6.19 -10.42
C THR A 104 -5.21 -5.62 -10.98
N ALA A 105 -5.00 -5.76 -12.28
CA ALA A 105 -3.92 -5.12 -13.04
C ALA A 105 -4.42 -3.96 -13.91
N ASP A 106 -5.72 -3.64 -13.84
CA ASP A 106 -6.32 -2.49 -14.51
C ASP A 106 -6.27 -1.24 -13.62
N ILE A 107 -6.47 -0.07 -14.24
CA ILE A 107 -6.48 1.21 -13.51
C ILE A 107 -7.62 1.21 -12.50
N GLU A 108 -7.31 1.37 -11.21
CA GLU A 108 -8.29 1.69 -10.19
C GLU A 108 -8.25 3.17 -9.84
N HIS A 109 -9.44 3.73 -9.68
CA HIS A 109 -9.63 5.06 -9.13
C HIS A 109 -9.90 4.90 -7.64
N THR A 110 -8.99 5.40 -6.83
CA THR A 110 -9.09 5.41 -5.37
C THR A 110 -9.22 6.84 -4.90
N VAL A 111 -9.89 7.07 -3.77
CA VAL A 111 -9.97 8.40 -3.16
C VAL A 111 -9.09 8.39 -1.92
N ILE A 112 -7.97 9.10 -1.97
CA ILE A 112 -7.02 9.24 -0.85
C ILE A 112 -7.11 10.68 -0.36
N ALA A 113 -7.49 10.88 0.91
CA ALA A 113 -7.66 12.21 1.50
C ALA A 113 -8.58 13.15 0.69
N GLY A 114 -9.66 12.62 0.10
CA GLY A 114 -10.60 13.39 -0.72
C GLY A 114 -10.11 13.69 -2.15
N GLN A 115 -8.90 13.25 -2.51
CA GLN A 115 -8.37 13.38 -3.86
C GLN A 115 -8.45 12.05 -4.61
N GLU A 116 -8.96 12.11 -5.84
CA GLU A 116 -8.95 10.96 -6.74
C GLU A 116 -7.52 10.66 -7.18
N SER A 117 -7.04 9.48 -6.81
CA SER A 117 -5.75 8.93 -7.20
C SER A 117 -5.98 7.75 -8.14
N ARG A 118 -5.23 7.72 -9.24
CA ARG A 118 -5.27 6.62 -10.20
C ARG A 118 -4.09 5.70 -9.90
N SER A 119 -4.37 4.43 -9.58
CA SER A 119 -3.34 3.40 -9.42
C SER A 119 -3.37 2.45 -10.61
N ASN A 120 -2.20 2.08 -11.12
CA ASN A 120 -2.06 1.13 -12.23
C ASN A 120 -2.02 -0.30 -11.66
N GLY A 121 -3.15 -0.77 -11.13
CA GLY A 121 -3.24 -2.01 -10.35
C GLY A 121 -3.57 -1.76 -8.89
N ALA A 122 -4.05 -2.80 -8.22
CA ALA A 122 -4.23 -2.82 -6.77
C ALA A 122 -4.47 -4.25 -6.25
N VAL A 123 -4.00 -4.52 -5.04
CA VAL A 123 -4.46 -5.62 -4.19
C VAL A 123 -5.22 -5.06 -2.98
N ARG A 124 -6.46 -5.49 -2.80
CA ARG A 124 -7.27 -5.16 -1.62
C ARG A 124 -7.12 -6.24 -0.58
N TRP A 125 -6.84 -5.85 0.65
CA TRP A 125 -6.63 -6.73 1.79
C TRP A 125 -7.75 -6.60 2.81
N ASP A 126 -8.08 -7.71 3.47
CA ASP A 126 -8.95 -7.71 4.64
C ASP A 126 -8.11 -7.42 5.89
N ILE A 127 -7.71 -6.15 6.04
CA ILE A 127 -6.79 -5.70 7.10
C ILE A 127 -7.38 -5.97 8.50
N GLY A 128 -8.71 -5.86 8.65
CA GLY A 128 -9.40 -6.12 9.91
C GLY A 128 -9.37 -7.58 10.38
N THR A 129 -8.94 -8.51 9.50
CA THR A 129 -8.81 -9.94 9.83
C THR A 129 -7.36 -10.43 9.89
N LEU A 130 -6.37 -9.53 9.86
CA LEU A 130 -4.92 -9.84 9.94
C LEU A 130 -4.46 -10.36 11.31
N ARG A 131 -5.30 -11.13 12.01
CA ARG A 131 -4.99 -11.77 13.31
C ARG A 131 -3.70 -12.61 13.31
N ALA A 132 -3.14 -12.94 12.15
CA ALA A 132 -1.94 -13.76 11.99
C ALA A 132 -0.73 -13.04 11.39
N ALA A 133 -0.83 -11.77 10.96
CA ALA A 133 0.27 -11.09 10.29
C ALA A 133 1.08 -10.23 11.29
N THR A 134 2.39 -10.47 11.35
CA THR A 134 3.31 -9.58 12.07
C THR A 134 3.57 -8.30 11.28
N LEU A 135 4.14 -7.28 11.92
CA LEU A 135 4.62 -6.09 11.20
C LEU A 135 5.64 -6.47 10.11
N GLY A 136 6.49 -7.48 10.37
CA GLY A 136 7.45 -7.98 9.39
C GLY A 136 6.76 -8.58 8.16
N ASP A 137 5.67 -9.32 8.36
CA ASP A 137 4.90 -9.92 7.26
C ASP A 137 4.20 -8.86 6.41
N TYR A 138 3.57 -7.88 7.06
CA TYR A 138 2.99 -6.73 6.37
C TYR A 138 4.05 -5.95 5.58
N ALA A 139 5.21 -5.68 6.20
CA ALA A 139 6.31 -4.99 5.54
C ALA A 139 6.85 -5.78 4.33
N ALA A 140 6.98 -7.10 4.45
CA ALA A 140 7.40 -7.97 3.35
C ALA A 140 6.41 -7.94 2.20
N MET A 141 5.10 -7.98 2.50
CA MET A 141 4.05 -7.79 1.51
C MET A 141 4.18 -6.43 0.83
N CYS A 142 4.35 -5.31 1.57
CA CYS A 142 4.50 -3.97 0.98
C CYS A 142 5.71 -3.84 0.06
N VAL A 143 6.83 -4.53 0.31
CA VAL A 143 8.01 -4.44 -0.57
C VAL A 143 7.98 -5.44 -1.73
N ALA A 144 7.05 -6.41 -1.73
CA ALA A 144 7.02 -7.52 -2.66
C ALA A 144 6.90 -7.07 -4.13
N GLY A 145 6.02 -6.12 -4.42
CA GLY A 145 5.82 -5.61 -5.78
C GLY A 145 7.10 -5.06 -6.42
N VAL A 146 7.84 -4.22 -5.68
CA VAL A 146 9.14 -3.68 -6.15
C VAL A 146 10.19 -4.79 -6.30
N GLN A 147 10.26 -5.75 -5.38
CA GLN A 147 11.23 -6.86 -5.49
C GLN A 147 10.93 -7.74 -6.70
N ALA A 148 9.67 -8.08 -6.94
CA ALA A 148 9.26 -8.86 -8.10
C ALA A 148 9.55 -8.13 -9.42
N ASN A 149 9.33 -6.82 -9.46
CA ASN A 149 9.67 -6.00 -10.63
C ASN A 149 11.19 -5.95 -10.88
N ASN A 150 12.01 -5.81 -9.85
CA ASN A 150 13.47 -5.89 -9.99
C ASN A 150 13.91 -7.23 -10.59
N ARG A 151 13.32 -8.34 -10.12
CA ARG A 151 13.57 -9.67 -10.70
C ARG A 151 13.10 -9.76 -12.16
N TRP A 152 11.89 -9.27 -12.46
CA TRP A 152 11.33 -9.26 -13.82
C TRP A 152 12.25 -8.53 -14.81
N PHE A 153 12.87 -7.43 -14.37
CA PHE A 153 13.87 -6.67 -15.10
C PHE A 153 15.19 -7.44 -15.28
N ALA A 154 15.66 -8.11 -14.22
CA ALA A 154 16.87 -8.93 -14.25
C ALA A 154 16.73 -10.11 -15.23
N ASP A 155 15.60 -10.81 -15.20
CA ASP A 155 15.29 -11.94 -16.11
C ASP A 155 15.29 -11.52 -17.59
N ARG A 156 15.12 -10.21 -17.87
CA ARG A 156 15.13 -9.63 -19.22
C ARG A 156 16.44 -8.93 -19.59
N GLY A 157 17.46 -8.99 -18.73
CA GLY A 157 18.73 -8.29 -18.96
C GLY A 157 18.61 -6.76 -18.94
N GLN A 158 17.58 -6.23 -18.27
CA GLN A 158 17.29 -4.81 -18.17
C GLN A 158 17.54 -4.24 -16.77
N ASP A 159 18.23 -4.99 -15.92
CA ASP A 159 18.57 -4.60 -14.55
C ASP A 159 19.75 -3.61 -14.53
N THR A 160 19.43 -2.35 -14.79
CA THR A 160 20.39 -1.23 -14.77
C THR A 160 20.06 -0.28 -13.63
N HIS A 161 21.07 0.46 -13.16
CA HIS A 161 20.86 1.46 -12.09
C HIS A 161 19.75 2.49 -12.40
N PRO A 162 19.67 3.08 -13.61
CA PRO A 162 18.53 3.93 -13.98
C PRO A 162 17.17 3.23 -13.88
N ASN A 163 17.08 1.97 -14.29
CA ASN A 163 15.83 1.22 -14.27
C ASN A 163 15.42 0.86 -12.84
N ARG A 164 16.36 0.47 -11.98
CA ARG A 164 16.09 0.21 -10.56
C ARG A 164 15.52 1.44 -9.84
N LEU A 165 15.99 2.64 -10.15
CA LEU A 165 15.47 3.87 -9.56
C LEU A 165 14.02 4.17 -10.03
N ASP A 166 13.74 3.95 -11.32
CA ASP A 166 12.39 4.08 -11.87
C ASP A 166 11.43 2.99 -11.32
N VAL A 167 11.92 1.76 -11.12
CA VAL A 167 11.16 0.68 -10.47
C VAL A 167 10.86 1.05 -9.01
N ALA A 168 11.84 1.59 -8.28
CA ALA A 168 11.64 2.06 -6.92
C ALA A 168 10.57 3.15 -6.86
N TYR A 169 10.53 4.07 -7.84
CA TYR A 169 9.47 5.08 -7.96
C TYR A 169 8.09 4.45 -8.10
N GLY A 170 7.98 3.36 -8.87
CA GLY A 170 6.73 2.62 -9.04
C GLY A 170 6.13 2.08 -7.73
N GLY A 171 6.96 1.78 -6.72
CA GLY A 171 6.52 1.38 -5.37
C GLY A 171 6.63 2.48 -4.31
N ALA A 172 6.55 3.75 -4.71
CA ALA A 172 6.56 4.86 -3.77
C ALA A 172 5.33 4.84 -2.84
N GLY A 173 4.16 4.47 -3.36
CA GLY A 173 2.94 4.30 -2.57
C GLY A 173 3.13 3.31 -1.42
N ASP A 174 3.59 2.09 -1.74
CA ASP A 174 3.82 1.04 -0.73
C ASP A 174 4.89 1.45 0.30
N ALA A 175 5.90 2.21 -0.13
CA ALA A 175 6.94 2.73 0.75
C ALA A 175 6.39 3.71 1.79
N ILE A 176 5.54 4.63 1.36
CA ILE A 176 4.91 5.64 2.20
C ILE A 176 3.88 4.98 3.13
N GLU A 177 3.05 4.08 2.61
CA GLU A 177 2.05 3.35 3.41
C GLU A 177 2.72 2.53 4.52
N LEU A 178 3.83 1.85 4.21
CA LEU A 178 4.61 1.14 5.21
C LEU A 178 5.21 2.07 6.26
N GLU A 179 5.75 3.23 5.86
CA GLU A 179 6.30 4.21 6.81
C GLU A 179 5.22 4.77 7.74
N GLN A 180 4.04 5.06 7.22
CA GLN A 180 2.89 5.51 8.01
C GLN A 180 2.43 4.42 8.98
N SER A 181 2.44 3.16 8.56
CA SER A 181 2.03 2.02 9.40
C SER A 181 2.98 1.74 10.57
N VAL A 182 4.29 2.01 10.40
CA VAL A 182 5.25 1.90 11.51
C VAL A 182 5.17 3.09 12.47
N ASP A 183 4.65 4.24 12.02
CA ASP A 183 4.42 5.45 12.82
C ASP A 183 5.66 5.88 13.62
N GLY A 184 6.83 5.85 12.97
CA GLY A 184 8.11 6.21 13.60
C GLY A 184 8.60 5.27 14.71
N ARG A 185 7.84 4.23 15.08
CA ARG A 185 8.22 3.26 16.12
C ARG A 185 9.48 2.48 15.77
N PHE A 186 9.78 2.37 14.48
CA PHE A 186 10.95 1.66 13.97
C PHE A 186 11.65 2.47 12.87
N PRO A 187 13.00 2.46 12.79
CA PRO A 187 13.71 3.04 11.66
C PRO A 187 13.31 2.33 10.36
N ILE A 188 12.70 3.06 9.42
CA ILE A 188 12.15 2.48 8.18
C ILE A 188 13.20 1.72 7.35
N ALA A 189 14.47 2.16 7.38
CA ALA A 189 15.58 1.48 6.73
C ALA A 189 15.80 0.05 7.27
N ALA A 190 15.66 -0.15 8.58
CA ALA A 190 15.83 -1.46 9.21
C ALA A 190 14.64 -2.38 8.88
N VAL A 191 13.42 -1.87 9.04
CA VAL A 191 12.17 -2.58 8.70
C VAL A 191 12.21 -3.07 7.26
N ARG A 192 12.58 -2.19 6.32
CA ARG A 192 12.65 -2.56 4.90
C ARG A 192 13.74 -3.55 4.57
N LYS A 193 14.88 -3.50 5.26
CA LYS A 193 15.97 -4.46 5.05
C LYS A 193 15.49 -5.87 5.37
N GLU A 194 14.84 -6.05 6.52
CA GLU A 194 14.29 -7.34 6.94
C GLU A 194 13.14 -7.79 6.04
N ALA A 195 12.21 -6.87 5.75
CA ALA A 195 11.09 -7.11 4.84
C ALA A 195 11.54 -7.56 3.45
N ARG A 196 12.59 -6.96 2.88
CA ARG A 196 13.15 -7.37 1.58
C ARG A 196 13.69 -8.79 1.64
N SER A 197 14.45 -9.13 2.69
CA SER A 197 14.97 -10.49 2.84
C SER A 197 13.86 -11.53 2.93
N LEU A 198 12.77 -11.23 3.64
CA LEU A 198 11.61 -12.11 3.75
C LEU A 198 10.87 -12.22 2.41
N ALA A 199 10.56 -11.08 1.78
CA ALA A 199 9.90 -11.04 0.48
C ALA A 199 10.70 -11.76 -0.61
N ASP A 200 12.01 -11.55 -0.68
CA ASP A 200 12.90 -12.20 -1.65
C ASP A 200 12.91 -13.72 -1.48
N GLY A 201 12.85 -14.22 -0.24
CA GLY A 201 12.71 -15.66 0.05
C GLY A 201 11.43 -16.23 -0.57
N VAL A 202 10.28 -15.62 -0.26
CA VAL A 202 8.97 -16.05 -0.76
C VAL A 202 8.87 -15.89 -2.29
N ILE A 203 9.37 -14.80 -2.86
CA ILE A 203 9.40 -14.55 -4.31
C ILE A 203 10.29 -15.57 -5.02
N THR A 204 11.44 -15.90 -4.44
CA THR A 204 12.35 -16.90 -5.02
C THR A 204 11.68 -18.26 -5.10
N GLU A 205 11.08 -18.71 -4.00
CA GLU A 205 10.40 -20.00 -3.90
C GLU A 205 9.14 -20.08 -4.77
N HIS A 206 8.34 -19.01 -4.83
CA HIS A 206 7.01 -19.03 -5.45
C HIS A 206 6.90 -18.20 -6.74
N TRP A 207 8.01 -17.95 -7.44
CA TRP A 207 8.01 -17.19 -8.71
C TRP A 207 7.07 -17.76 -9.77
N GLY A 208 6.98 -19.09 -9.86
CA GLY A 208 6.06 -19.76 -10.78
C GLY A 208 4.60 -19.42 -10.47
N GLN A 209 4.24 -19.23 -9.20
CA GLN A 209 2.89 -18.82 -8.80
C GLN A 209 2.65 -17.33 -9.10
N ILE A 210 3.62 -16.46 -8.79
CA ILE A 210 3.53 -15.02 -9.10
C ILE A 210 3.28 -14.79 -10.59
N THR A 211 4.10 -15.40 -11.45
CA THR A 211 3.95 -15.26 -12.91
C THR A 211 2.69 -15.93 -13.45
N ALA A 212 2.16 -16.97 -12.80
CA ALA A 212 0.87 -17.56 -13.17
C ALA A 212 -0.30 -16.65 -12.78
N VAL A 213 -0.29 -16.06 -11.58
CA VAL A 213 -1.30 -15.10 -11.12
C VAL A 213 -1.27 -13.84 -11.97
N ALA A 214 -0.09 -13.29 -12.28
CA ALA A 214 0.07 -12.14 -13.17
C ALA A 214 -0.55 -12.39 -14.56
N ARG A 215 -0.30 -13.56 -15.15
CA ARG A 215 -0.95 -13.94 -16.43
C ARG A 215 -2.47 -14.10 -16.27
N ALA A 216 -2.93 -14.71 -15.19
CA ALA A 216 -4.34 -14.92 -14.95
C ALA A 216 -5.13 -13.61 -14.79
N VAL A 217 -4.57 -12.62 -14.07
CA VAL A 217 -5.24 -11.31 -13.89
C VAL A 217 -5.29 -10.51 -15.19
N LEU A 218 -4.27 -10.62 -16.05
CA LEU A 218 -4.29 -9.98 -17.38
C LEU A 218 -5.37 -10.57 -18.31
N VAL A 219 -5.63 -11.88 -18.20
CA VAL A 219 -6.61 -12.58 -19.04
C VAL A 219 -8.04 -12.42 -18.51
N ASN A 220 -8.21 -12.52 -17.20
CA ASN A 220 -9.54 -12.58 -16.58
C ASN A 220 -10.02 -11.23 -16.03
N GLY A 221 -9.16 -10.20 -16.00
CA GLY A 221 -9.42 -8.96 -15.29
C GLY A 221 -9.32 -9.13 -13.78
N PRO A 222 -10.05 -8.34 -12.98
CA PRO A 222 -10.02 -8.44 -11.53
C PRO A 222 -10.37 -9.85 -11.02
N MET A 223 -9.58 -10.36 -10.07
CA MET A 223 -9.76 -11.69 -9.50
C MET A 223 -10.00 -11.62 -7.99
N SER A 224 -10.88 -12.49 -7.48
CA SER A 224 -11.08 -12.71 -6.05
C SER A 224 -9.95 -13.56 -5.45
N ARG A 225 -9.87 -13.58 -4.13
CA ARG A 225 -8.96 -14.46 -3.37
C ARG A 225 -9.01 -15.93 -3.82
N ASP A 226 -10.21 -16.50 -3.94
CA ASP A 226 -10.37 -17.92 -4.24
C ASP A 226 -9.86 -18.26 -5.65
N GLN A 227 -10.07 -17.35 -6.61
CA GLN A 227 -9.53 -17.48 -7.96
C GLN A 227 -8.00 -17.42 -7.96
N VAL A 228 -7.41 -16.51 -7.18
CA VAL A 228 -5.94 -16.41 -7.03
C VAL A 228 -5.37 -17.68 -6.41
N ARG A 229 -5.99 -18.19 -5.34
CA ARG A 229 -5.58 -19.43 -4.68
C ARG A 229 -5.65 -20.65 -5.61
N ASP A 230 -6.68 -20.75 -6.45
CA ASP A 230 -6.79 -21.83 -7.44
C ASP A 230 -5.64 -21.78 -8.47
N VAL A 231 -5.29 -20.57 -8.93
CA VAL A 231 -4.13 -20.36 -9.82
C VAL A 231 -2.81 -20.71 -9.12
N MET A 232 -2.61 -20.25 -7.88
CA MET A 232 -1.41 -20.59 -7.08
C MET A 232 -1.28 -22.10 -6.87
N HIS A 233 -2.36 -22.77 -6.49
CA HIS A 233 -2.40 -24.21 -6.27
C HIS A 233 -2.07 -24.97 -7.56
N THR A 234 -2.66 -24.57 -8.69
CA THR A 234 -2.41 -25.19 -10.00
C THR A 234 -0.96 -25.00 -10.44
N ALA A 235 -0.40 -23.80 -10.26
CA ALA A 235 0.99 -23.51 -10.60
C ALA A 235 2.01 -24.27 -9.72
N GLY A 236 1.67 -24.57 -8.47
CA GLY A 236 2.50 -25.38 -7.57
C GLY A 236 2.49 -26.89 -7.87
N HIS A 237 1.57 -27.38 -8.71
CA HIS A 237 1.40 -28.81 -9.01
C HIS A 237 1.32 -29.07 -10.52
N PRO A 238 2.44 -28.94 -11.26
CA PRO A 238 2.48 -29.21 -12.69
C PRO A 238 2.08 -30.67 -12.97
N GLY A 239 0.85 -30.88 -13.45
CA GLY A 239 0.25 -32.20 -13.67
C GLY A 239 -1.22 -32.30 -13.25
N ARG A 240 -1.71 -31.35 -12.44
CA ARG A 240 -3.13 -31.26 -12.10
C ARG A 240 -3.84 -30.43 -13.17
N THR A 241 -4.78 -31.04 -13.88
CA THR A 241 -5.61 -30.33 -14.88
C THR A 241 -6.44 -29.26 -14.15
N PRO A 242 -6.42 -27.98 -14.59
CA PRO A 242 -7.18 -26.92 -13.94
C PRO A 242 -8.67 -27.28 -13.93
N LYS A 243 -9.33 -27.15 -12.77
CA LYS A 243 -10.79 -27.20 -12.72
C LYS A 243 -11.28 -25.93 -13.40
N ARG A 244 -11.97 -26.05 -14.53
CA ARG A 244 -12.44 -24.91 -15.34
C ARG A 244 -13.20 -23.93 -14.45
N ALA A 245 -12.63 -22.75 -14.20
CA ALA A 245 -13.27 -21.71 -13.41
C ALA A 245 -14.61 -21.32 -14.07
N PRO A 246 -15.69 -21.13 -13.29
CA PRO A 246 -16.94 -20.61 -13.83
C PRO A 246 -16.66 -19.23 -14.41
N ARG A 247 -16.86 -19.10 -15.72
CA ARG A 247 -16.81 -17.81 -16.42
C ARG A 247 -17.98 -16.99 -15.86
N ASN A 248 -17.71 -15.78 -15.36
CA ASN A 248 -18.76 -14.82 -15.02
C ASN A 248 -19.46 -14.40 -16.31
N GLU A 249 -20.35 -15.24 -16.82
CA GLU A 249 -21.34 -14.87 -17.82
C GLU A 249 -22.40 -14.07 -17.08
N SER A 250 -22.55 -12.81 -17.47
CA SER A 250 -23.50 -11.85 -16.92
C SER A 250 -24.87 -12.49 -16.66
N ALA A 251 -25.31 -12.40 -15.42
CA ALA A 251 -26.62 -12.84 -14.97
C ALA A 251 -27.72 -11.94 -15.55
N THR A 252 -28.31 -12.39 -16.66
CA THR A 252 -29.70 -12.13 -17.01
C THR A 252 -30.27 -13.40 -17.61
N ASP A 253 -30.83 -14.29 -16.78
CA ASP A 253 -32.24 -14.66 -16.94
C ASP A 253 -32.74 -15.57 -15.81
N SER A 254 -34.05 -15.51 -15.62
CA SER A 254 -34.87 -16.09 -14.55
C SER A 254 -34.93 -17.62 -14.55
N THR A 255 -35.05 -18.25 -13.39
CA THR A 255 -36.30 -18.92 -12.90
C THR A 255 -36.05 -19.92 -11.74
N HIS A 256 -36.95 -19.82 -10.75
CA HIS A 256 -37.43 -20.83 -9.78
C HIS A 256 -36.67 -22.15 -9.59
N HIS A 257 -36.27 -22.46 -8.35
CA HIS A 257 -36.59 -23.73 -7.68
C HIS A 257 -36.46 -23.67 -6.14
N THR A 258 -37.23 -24.56 -5.52
CA THR A 258 -37.80 -24.66 -4.16
C THR A 258 -36.80 -25.14 -3.08
N PRO A 259 -36.98 -24.83 -1.77
CA PRO A 259 -36.06 -25.27 -0.73
C PRO A 259 -36.40 -26.65 -0.17
N ASN A 260 -35.38 -27.48 0.08
CA ASN A 260 -35.46 -28.76 0.79
C ASN A 260 -34.64 -28.67 2.09
N PRO A 261 -35.22 -28.90 3.29
CA PRO A 261 -34.47 -28.90 4.52
C PRO A 261 -33.98 -30.32 4.83
N SER A 262 -32.67 -30.49 5.06
CA SER A 262 -32.14 -31.72 5.65
C SER A 262 -31.39 -31.40 6.93
N GLN A 263 -31.90 -32.03 7.98
CA GLN A 263 -31.44 -32.00 9.36
C GLN A 263 -30.05 -32.62 9.47
N HIS A 264 -29.14 -31.97 10.20
CA HIS A 264 -28.06 -32.67 10.88
C HIS A 264 -27.93 -32.16 12.31
N THR A 265 -28.20 -33.09 13.22
CA THR A 265 -27.91 -33.06 14.65
C THR A 265 -26.41 -33.16 14.88
N THR A 266 -25.86 -32.34 15.78
CA THR A 266 -24.53 -32.59 16.35
C THR A 266 -24.56 -32.38 17.86
N ASN A 267 -24.00 -33.37 18.56
CA ASN A 267 -24.01 -33.56 20.01
C ASN A 267 -23.22 -32.48 20.76
N THR A 268 -23.80 -31.97 21.84
CA THR A 268 -23.14 -31.18 22.89
C THR A 268 -22.86 -32.09 24.09
N GLY A 269 -21.58 -32.26 24.44
CA GLY A 269 -21.15 -32.96 25.65
C GLY A 269 -19.67 -32.75 25.93
N GLY A 270 -19.35 -31.86 26.88
CA GLY A 270 -17.99 -31.60 27.34
C GLY A 270 -17.80 -30.21 27.93
N THR A 271 -18.30 -29.98 29.15
CA THR A 271 -18.08 -28.74 29.90
C THR A 271 -16.72 -28.73 30.61
N SER A 272 -16.12 -27.53 30.69
CA SER A 272 -15.30 -27.03 31.82
C SER A 272 -13.76 -26.98 31.69
N MET A 273 -13.22 -26.62 30.52
CA MET A 273 -11.91 -25.92 30.42
C MET A 273 -11.95 -24.70 29.48
N ALA A 274 -13.04 -24.49 28.73
CA ALA A 274 -13.17 -23.44 27.72
C ALA A 274 -13.22 -22.00 28.28
N GLY A 275 -13.54 -21.81 29.56
CA GLY A 275 -13.83 -20.47 30.09
C GLY A 275 -12.61 -19.54 30.17
N ILE A 276 -11.48 -20.01 30.70
CA ILE A 276 -10.32 -19.13 30.95
C ILE A 276 -9.57 -18.84 29.64
N GLU A 277 -9.40 -19.83 28.77
CA GLU A 277 -8.73 -19.65 27.47
C GLU A 277 -9.55 -18.76 26.53
N GLU A 278 -10.88 -18.88 26.52
CA GLU A 278 -11.76 -17.97 25.77
C GLU A 278 -11.73 -16.55 26.32
N ILE A 279 -11.64 -16.38 27.65
CA ILE A 279 -11.50 -15.05 28.28
C ILE A 279 -10.15 -14.43 27.93
N ILE A 280 -9.05 -15.18 27.99
CA ILE A 280 -7.71 -14.70 27.61
C ILE A 280 -7.68 -14.32 26.12
N ALA A 281 -8.27 -15.14 25.25
CA ALA A 281 -8.37 -14.84 23.82
C ALA A 281 -9.26 -13.61 23.52
N ALA A 282 -10.34 -13.43 24.28
CA ALA A 282 -11.20 -12.25 24.17
C ALA A 282 -10.49 -10.98 24.65
N ILE A 283 -9.73 -11.04 25.75
CA ILE A 283 -8.92 -9.92 26.27
C ILE A 283 -7.84 -9.54 25.26
N SER A 284 -7.06 -10.51 24.77
CA SER A 284 -6.01 -10.27 23.75
C SER A 284 -6.58 -9.65 22.46
N ASN A 285 -7.72 -10.15 21.99
CA ASN A 285 -8.40 -9.57 20.83
C ASN A 285 -8.95 -8.15 21.09
N THR A 286 -9.34 -7.86 22.33
CA THR A 286 -9.83 -6.52 22.70
C THR A 286 -8.67 -5.54 22.80
N THR A 287 -7.53 -5.92 23.38
CA THR A 287 -6.30 -5.11 23.38
C THR A 287 -5.86 -4.76 21.96
N SER A 288 -5.77 -5.75 21.06
CA SER A 288 -5.39 -5.51 19.66
C SER A 288 -6.37 -4.56 18.93
N LYS A 289 -7.68 -4.70 19.15
CA LYS A 289 -8.67 -3.77 18.59
C LYS A 289 -8.53 -2.36 19.16
N SER A 290 -8.21 -2.24 20.44
CA SER A 290 -8.02 -0.95 21.07
C SER A 290 -6.76 -0.24 20.58
N GLU A 291 -5.68 -0.96 20.32
CA GLU A 291 -4.49 -0.41 19.65
C GLU A 291 -4.83 0.12 18.24
N GLN A 292 -5.65 -0.62 17.48
CA GLN A 292 -6.14 -0.17 16.17
C GLN A 292 -7.02 1.09 16.30
N ILE A 293 -7.90 1.15 17.29
CA ILE A 293 -8.73 2.33 17.56
C ILE A 293 -7.86 3.52 17.95
N GLN A 294 -6.84 3.33 18.80
CA GLN A 294 -5.90 4.39 19.18
C GLN A 294 -5.12 4.92 17.96
N GLY A 295 -4.66 4.03 17.08
CA GLY A 295 -4.00 4.42 15.82
C GLY A 295 -4.93 5.17 14.87
N ALA A 296 -6.16 4.69 14.67
CA ALA A 296 -7.16 5.37 13.86
C ALA A 296 -7.50 6.76 14.44
N LEU A 297 -7.59 6.90 15.77
CA LEU A 297 -7.84 8.19 16.42
C LEU A 297 -6.67 9.15 16.29
N ALA A 298 -5.43 8.66 16.38
CA ALA A 298 -4.24 9.47 16.11
C ALA A 298 -4.23 9.97 14.66
N GLN A 299 -4.60 9.12 13.70
CA GLN A 299 -4.71 9.48 12.29
C GLN A 299 -5.82 10.53 12.05
N VAL A 300 -6.99 10.36 12.68
CA VAL A 300 -8.07 11.35 12.64
C VAL A 300 -7.62 12.68 13.25
N GLN A 301 -6.85 12.66 14.34
CA GLN A 301 -6.28 13.86 14.96
C GLN A 301 -5.31 14.59 14.03
N GLN A 302 -4.46 13.84 13.33
CA GLN A 302 -3.55 14.41 12.34
C GLN A 302 -4.31 15.08 11.19
N TRP A 303 -5.24 14.36 10.55
CA TRP A 303 -6.05 14.91 9.45
C TRP A 303 -6.85 16.14 9.87
N ALA A 304 -7.40 16.10 11.08
CA ALA A 304 -8.08 17.24 11.68
C ALA A 304 -7.17 18.46 11.80
N GLY A 305 -5.92 18.29 12.26
CA GLY A 305 -4.93 19.37 12.32
C GLY A 305 -4.56 19.91 10.95
N GLU A 306 -4.38 19.04 9.95
CA GLU A 306 -4.08 19.42 8.56
C GLU A 306 -5.23 20.21 7.94
N ILE A 307 -6.49 19.76 8.11
CA ILE A 307 -7.68 20.46 7.61
C ILE A 307 -7.82 21.82 8.31
N ALA A 308 -7.62 21.90 9.62
CA ALA A 308 -7.66 23.15 10.36
C ALA A 308 -6.58 24.13 9.86
N GLY A 309 -5.38 23.64 9.58
CA GLY A 309 -4.29 24.43 8.98
C GLY A 309 -4.63 24.92 7.57
N GLN A 310 -5.19 24.06 6.72
CA GLN A 310 -5.63 24.43 5.37
C GLN A 310 -6.76 25.47 5.37
N LEU A 311 -7.75 25.30 6.25
CA LEU A 311 -8.83 26.27 6.43
C LEU A 311 -8.27 27.62 6.92
N HIS A 312 -7.33 27.60 7.87
CA HIS A 312 -6.70 28.83 8.35
C HIS A 312 -5.88 29.53 7.25
N MET A 313 -5.15 28.79 6.42
CA MET A 313 -4.41 29.39 5.30
C MET A 313 -5.33 29.94 4.21
N ALA A 314 -6.42 29.23 3.89
CA ALA A 314 -7.33 29.62 2.80
C ALA A 314 -8.26 30.77 3.20
N LEU A 315 -8.62 30.85 4.49
CA LEU A 315 -9.71 31.69 4.97
C LEU A 315 -9.30 32.60 6.14
N GLY A 316 -8.08 32.51 6.64
CA GLY A 316 -7.60 33.27 7.80
C GLY A 316 -7.57 34.79 7.57
N GLU A 317 -7.45 35.22 6.33
CA GLU A 317 -7.53 36.64 5.94
C GLU A 317 -8.97 37.10 5.65
N SER A 318 -9.96 36.20 5.71
CA SER A 318 -11.37 36.57 5.58
C SER A 318 -11.77 37.48 6.73
N GLY A 319 -12.17 38.71 6.40
CA GLY A 319 -12.78 39.64 7.35
C GLY A 319 -14.22 39.27 7.76
N GLN A 320 -14.76 38.15 7.27
CA GLN A 320 -16.10 37.68 7.61
C GLN A 320 -16.08 36.89 8.92
N HIS A 321 -16.84 37.38 9.90
CA HIS A 321 -16.91 36.82 11.26
C HIS A 321 -17.40 35.35 11.26
N GLU A 322 -18.33 35.00 10.38
CA GLU A 322 -18.90 33.66 10.27
C GLU A 322 -17.84 32.61 9.89
N VAL A 323 -16.88 33.00 9.05
CA VAL A 323 -15.80 32.12 8.60
C VAL A 323 -14.82 31.85 9.74
N GLN A 324 -14.46 32.88 10.51
CA GLN A 324 -13.62 32.73 11.71
C GLN A 324 -14.31 31.87 12.78
N GLN A 325 -15.64 32.01 12.94
CA GLN A 325 -16.42 31.20 13.86
C GLN A 325 -16.45 29.71 13.46
N VAL A 326 -16.56 29.41 12.16
CA VAL A 326 -16.50 28.02 11.66
C VAL A 326 -15.11 27.40 11.85
N ILE A 327 -14.03 28.18 11.61
CA ILE A 327 -12.65 27.73 11.88
C ILE A 327 -12.47 27.43 13.37
N GLY A 328 -12.97 28.30 14.26
CA GLY A 328 -12.92 28.09 15.71
C GLY A 328 -13.69 26.86 16.17
N LEU A 329 -14.91 26.66 15.67
CA LEU A 329 -15.71 25.45 15.96
C LEU A 329 -15.02 24.18 15.47
N PHE A 330 -14.37 24.22 14.30
CA PHE A 330 -13.62 23.08 13.79
C PHE A 330 -12.39 22.78 14.66
N GLN A 331 -11.66 23.80 15.10
CA GLN A 331 -10.53 23.65 16.03
C GLN A 331 -10.97 23.10 17.40
N GLU A 332 -12.11 23.54 17.91
CA GLU A 332 -12.68 23.03 19.17
C GLU A 332 -13.11 21.57 19.05
N LEU A 333 -13.81 21.22 17.96
CA LEU A 333 -14.28 19.85 17.71
C LEU A 333 -13.09 18.89 17.53
N THR A 334 -12.04 19.34 16.87
CA THR A 334 -10.84 18.54 16.60
C THR A 334 -9.89 18.45 17.79
N GLY A 335 -9.77 19.51 18.58
CA GLY A 335 -8.94 19.48 19.79
C GLY A 335 -9.62 18.71 20.93
N GLN A 336 -10.82 19.13 21.33
CA GLN A 336 -11.40 18.70 22.59
C GLN A 336 -12.07 17.32 22.49
N ARG A 337 -12.88 17.08 21.45
CA ARG A 337 -13.62 15.80 21.34
C ARG A 337 -12.74 14.62 20.97
N ILE A 338 -11.71 14.83 20.14
CA ILE A 338 -10.77 13.76 19.79
C ILE A 338 -9.94 13.39 21.02
N THR A 339 -9.48 14.38 21.79
CA THR A 339 -8.76 14.15 23.06
C THR A 339 -9.63 13.40 24.07
N GLU A 340 -10.89 13.80 24.24
CA GLU A 340 -11.86 13.11 25.10
C GLU A 340 -12.07 11.65 24.66
N LEU A 341 -12.19 11.40 23.35
CA LEU A 341 -12.32 10.03 22.83
C LEU A 341 -11.06 9.19 23.09
N HIS A 342 -9.88 9.79 22.92
CA HIS A 342 -8.59 9.15 23.22
C HIS A 342 -8.47 8.78 24.69
N GLN A 343 -8.90 9.66 25.60
CA GLN A 343 -8.93 9.40 27.03
C GLN A 343 -9.90 8.28 27.40
N LEU A 344 -11.11 8.27 26.81
CA LEU A 344 -12.10 7.21 27.02
C LEU A 344 -11.59 5.84 26.55
N VAL A 345 -11.01 5.77 25.35
CA VAL A 345 -10.45 4.52 24.83
C VAL A 345 -9.27 4.05 25.67
N SER A 346 -8.36 4.95 26.05
CA SER A 346 -7.20 4.60 26.87
C SER A 346 -7.61 4.13 28.27
N GLY A 347 -8.64 4.76 28.87
CA GLY A 347 -9.23 4.32 30.13
C GLY A 347 -9.84 2.91 30.04
N ALA A 348 -10.62 2.65 28.98
CA ALA A 348 -11.21 1.34 28.75
C ALA A 348 -10.15 0.24 28.54
N VAL A 349 -9.05 0.54 27.85
CA VAL A 349 -7.91 -0.38 27.67
C VAL A 349 -7.27 -0.71 29.02
N ALA A 350 -6.96 0.31 29.81
CA ALA A 350 -6.31 0.13 31.11
C ALA A 350 -7.16 -0.74 32.06
N GLU A 351 -8.48 -0.57 32.05
CA GLU A 351 -9.39 -1.41 32.84
C GLU A 351 -9.39 -2.88 32.38
N ILE A 352 -9.36 -3.11 31.07
CA ILE A 352 -9.31 -4.46 30.47
C ILE A 352 -7.98 -5.14 30.79
N GLU A 353 -6.85 -4.43 30.68
CA GLU A 353 -5.53 -4.94 31.04
C GLU A 353 -5.44 -5.28 32.53
N GLN A 354 -5.96 -4.39 33.40
CA GLN A 354 -6.00 -4.62 34.84
C GLN A 354 -6.90 -5.81 35.20
N TYR A 355 -7.99 -6.04 34.48
CA TYR A 355 -8.81 -7.24 34.64
C TYR A 355 -8.06 -8.49 34.20
N GLY A 356 -7.37 -8.45 33.06
CA GLY A 356 -6.53 -9.55 32.57
C GLY A 356 -5.39 -9.93 33.52
N GLN A 357 -4.79 -8.97 34.22
CA GLN A 357 -3.74 -9.22 35.23
C GLN A 357 -4.26 -9.86 36.53
N ARG A 358 -5.57 -9.81 36.78
CA ARG A 358 -6.22 -10.38 37.98
C ARG A 358 -6.72 -11.81 37.78
N LEU A 359 -6.78 -12.27 36.54
CA LEU A 359 -7.06 -13.65 36.15
C LEU A 359 -5.75 -14.45 36.19
#